data_AF-A0A5N5DQ50-F1
#
_entry.id   AF-A0A5N5DQ50-F1
#
_cell.length_a   1.000
_cell.length_b   1.000
_cell.length_c   1.000
_cell.angle_alpha   90.00
_cell.angle_beta   90.00
_cell.angle_gamma   90.00
#
_symmetry.space_group_name_H-M   'P 1'
#
loop_
_entity.id
_entity.type
_entity.pdbx_description
1 polymer ?
#
loop_
_entity_poly.entity_id
_entity_poly.type
_entity_poly.pdbx_seq_one_letter_code
_entity_poly.pdbx_strand_id
1 'polypeptide(L)'
;MGMGLYGVWTATAFLPPPGATPDDLFAARHVFAGNETYCFVLRRCQVPTLGNLRTAAIFVDGACSHNGGGRRGIIPRGGCGFITNPSPNGRHAFALEHEGPSGGLYTHTSNRAELRAAVAALQFRYWAAGGWERIVLITDSQYVGRHATHWLREWAQRGWWSYTSNQPIKNRDLWEALSEEMGMLARQGCEVSFWVVPRRWNAVADAAAKSAAKEVGSEKFLRAFWPK
;
A
#
# COMPACT_ATOMS: atom_id res chain seq x y z
N MET A 1 -23.86 -2.79 -0.15
CA MET A 1 -22.44 -2.76 0.23
C MET A 1 -22.19 -3.89 1.20
N GLY A 2 -21.59 -4.98 0.75
CA GLY A 2 -21.48 -6.22 1.53
C GLY A 2 -20.49 -6.05 2.68
N MET A 3 -20.85 -6.53 3.88
CA MET A 3 -19.87 -6.72 4.95
C MET A 3 -18.73 -7.60 4.41
N GLY A 4 -17.47 -7.24 4.73
CA GLY A 4 -16.33 -8.09 4.44
C GLY A 4 -16.61 -9.52 4.91
N LEU A 5 -16.73 -10.46 3.97
CA LEU A 5 -17.01 -11.86 4.27
C LEU A 5 -15.86 -12.38 5.16
N TYR A 6 -16.21 -13.01 6.29
CA TYR A 6 -15.26 -13.46 7.33
C TYR A 6 -14.53 -12.33 8.07
N GLY A 7 -15.11 -11.13 8.10
CA GLY A 7 -14.56 -10.00 8.85
C GLY A 7 -13.36 -9.32 8.18
N VAL A 8 -13.00 -9.72 6.95
CA VAL A 8 -11.91 -9.11 6.18
C VAL A 8 -12.42 -8.49 4.88
N TRP A 9 -11.77 -7.39 4.50
CA TRP A 9 -11.92 -6.75 3.20
C TRP A 9 -10.71 -7.09 2.34
N THR A 10 -10.93 -7.26 1.05
CA THR A 10 -9.90 -7.63 0.09
C THR A 10 -9.83 -6.58 -1.01
N ALA A 11 -8.64 -6.38 -1.57
CA ALA A 11 -8.48 -5.55 -2.75
C ALA A 11 -8.89 -6.31 -4.02
N THR A 12 -9.14 -5.57 -5.09
CA THR A 12 -9.24 -6.12 -6.44
C THR A 12 -7.91 -6.01 -7.19
N ALA A 13 -7.69 -6.85 -8.21
CA ALA A 13 -6.58 -6.62 -9.12
C ALA A 13 -6.98 -5.52 -10.12
N PHE A 14 -6.12 -4.51 -10.29
CA PHE A 14 -6.28 -3.55 -11.37
C PHE A 14 -5.79 -4.18 -12.68
N LEU A 15 -6.66 -4.20 -13.68
CA LEU A 15 -6.39 -4.83 -14.98
C LEU A 15 -6.20 -3.74 -16.04
N PRO A 16 -4.97 -3.29 -16.32
CA PRO A 16 -4.70 -2.31 -17.35
C PRO A 16 -4.91 -2.91 -18.76
N PRO A 17 -5.10 -2.08 -19.80
CA PRO A 17 -4.96 -2.53 -21.17
C PRO A 17 -3.60 -3.21 -21.40
N PRO A 18 -3.51 -4.22 -22.29
CA PRO A 18 -2.25 -4.87 -22.60
C PRO A 18 -1.17 -3.87 -23.01
N GLY A 19 0.00 -3.97 -22.38
CA GLY A 19 1.15 -3.10 -22.67
C GLY A 19 1.12 -1.71 -22.04
N ALA A 20 0.02 -1.29 -21.41
CA ALA A 20 -0.08 0.03 -20.81
C ALA A 20 0.85 0.18 -19.59
N THR A 21 1.45 1.35 -19.45
CA THR A 21 2.29 1.73 -18.31
C THR A 21 1.53 2.67 -17.36
N PRO A 22 1.96 2.79 -16.09
CA PRO A 22 1.40 3.78 -15.18
C PRO A 22 1.44 5.21 -15.71
N ASP A 23 2.51 5.60 -16.40
CA ASP A 23 2.66 6.95 -16.94
C ASP A 23 1.74 7.23 -18.14
N ASP A 24 1.41 6.18 -18.90
CA ASP A 24 0.31 6.25 -19.87
C ASP A 24 -0.97 6.52 -19.10
N LEU A 25 -1.37 5.57 -18.24
CA LEU A 25 -2.71 5.56 -17.68
C LEU A 25 -2.99 6.67 -16.68
N PHE A 26 -1.99 7.14 -15.94
CA PHE A 26 -2.15 8.11 -14.88
C PHE A 26 -1.39 9.40 -15.20
N ALA A 27 -2.09 10.54 -15.12
CA ALA A 27 -1.48 11.86 -15.19
C ALA A 27 -1.54 12.51 -13.81
N ALA A 28 -0.48 13.21 -13.42
CA ALA A 28 -0.59 14.18 -12.34
C ALA A 28 -1.56 15.29 -12.77
N ARG A 29 -2.64 15.46 -12.02
CA ARG A 29 -3.60 16.54 -12.24
C ARG A 29 -3.83 17.30 -10.95
N HIS A 30 -4.11 18.59 -11.10
CA HIS A 30 -4.64 19.39 -10.00
C HIS A 30 -6.06 18.92 -9.71
N VAL A 31 -6.34 18.60 -8.45
CA VAL A 31 -7.63 18.05 -8.05
C VAL A 31 -8.23 18.94 -6.97
N PHE A 32 -9.41 19.51 -7.26
CA PHE A 32 -10.21 20.20 -6.27
C PHE A 32 -10.95 19.17 -5.41
N ALA A 33 -10.49 19.03 -4.18
CA ALA A 33 -10.95 18.06 -3.19
C ALA A 33 -10.94 18.69 -1.80
N GLY A 34 -11.55 19.87 -1.64
CA GLY A 34 -11.56 20.66 -0.41
C GLY A 34 -10.26 21.43 -0.14
N ASN A 35 -9.10 20.82 -0.42
CA ASN A 35 -7.78 21.46 -0.47
C ASN A 35 -7.11 21.21 -1.83
N GLU A 36 -6.38 22.20 -2.34
CA GLU A 36 -5.62 22.14 -3.58
C GLU A 36 -4.49 21.10 -3.46
N THR A 37 -4.66 19.93 -4.10
CA THR A 37 -3.63 18.88 -4.12
C THR A 37 -3.45 18.29 -5.50
N TYR A 38 -2.21 17.91 -5.82
CA TYR A 38 -1.91 17.12 -7.01
C TYR A 38 -2.07 15.64 -6.69
N CYS A 39 -2.64 14.87 -7.61
CA CYS A 39 -2.73 13.41 -7.54
C CYS A 39 -2.52 12.78 -8.91
N PHE A 40 -2.07 11.53 -8.96
CA PHE A 40 -2.11 10.72 -10.18
C PHE A 40 -3.56 10.29 -10.46
N VAL A 41 -4.12 10.72 -11.58
CA VAL A 41 -5.52 10.50 -11.96
C VAL A 41 -5.60 9.73 -13.27
N LEU A 42 -6.50 8.72 -13.31
CA LEU A 42 -6.70 7.90 -14.50
C LEU A 42 -7.12 8.75 -15.71
N ARG A 43 -6.40 8.62 -16.83
CA ARG A 43 -6.67 9.27 -18.11
C ARG A 43 -7.75 8.49 -18.87
N ARG A 44 -9.01 8.86 -18.67
CA ARG A 44 -10.15 8.16 -19.31
C ARG A 44 -10.09 8.10 -20.84
N CYS A 45 -9.51 9.12 -21.49
CA CYS A 45 -9.32 9.09 -22.95
C CYS A 45 -8.42 7.96 -23.44
N GLN A 46 -7.57 7.40 -22.58
CA GLN A 46 -6.68 6.30 -22.91
C GLN A 46 -7.21 4.93 -22.45
N VAL A 47 -8.22 4.90 -21.58
CA VAL A 47 -8.86 3.64 -21.15
C VAL A 47 -10.38 3.76 -21.06
N PRO A 48 -11.10 3.59 -22.19
CA PRO A 48 -12.55 3.78 -22.23
C PRO A 48 -13.34 2.69 -21.47
N THR A 49 -12.71 1.56 -21.12
CA THR A 49 -13.39 0.40 -20.55
C THR A 49 -13.28 0.27 -19.02
N LEU A 50 -12.45 1.07 -18.35
CA LEU A 50 -12.15 0.94 -16.90
C LEU A 50 -13.21 1.55 -15.95
N GLY A 51 -14.46 1.64 -16.42
CA GLY A 51 -15.58 2.20 -15.68
C GLY A 51 -15.49 3.72 -15.47
N ASN A 52 -16.54 4.27 -14.85
CA ASN A 52 -16.67 5.70 -14.62
C ASN A 52 -16.27 6.16 -13.21
N LEU A 53 -15.45 5.37 -12.50
CA LEU A 53 -14.98 5.73 -11.16
C LEU A 53 -13.91 6.82 -11.21
N ARG A 54 -13.98 7.79 -10.30
CA ARG A 54 -12.92 8.75 -10.03
C ARG A 54 -11.77 8.02 -9.34
N THR A 55 -10.74 7.69 -10.12
CA THR A 55 -9.65 6.80 -9.73
C THR A 55 -8.35 7.57 -9.54
N ALA A 56 -7.70 7.39 -8.38
CA ALA A 56 -6.34 7.85 -8.13
C ALA A 56 -5.36 6.67 -8.07
N ALA A 57 -4.09 6.93 -8.39
CA ALA A 57 -2.99 6.00 -8.19
C ALA A 57 -2.02 6.48 -7.11
N ILE A 58 -1.43 5.53 -6.38
CA ILE A 58 -0.36 5.76 -5.41
C ILE A 58 0.70 4.68 -5.64
N PHE A 59 1.94 5.09 -5.83
CA PHE A 59 3.06 4.14 -5.91
C PHE A 59 3.53 3.83 -4.50
N VAL A 60 3.75 2.56 -4.18
CA VAL A 60 4.18 2.11 -2.85
C VAL A 60 5.36 1.16 -2.96
N ASP A 61 6.31 1.30 -2.05
CA ASP A 61 7.42 0.35 -1.93
C ASP A 61 7.95 0.26 -0.49
N GLY A 62 8.65 -0.84 -0.21
CA GLY A 62 9.38 -1.07 1.03
C GLY A 62 10.78 -1.58 0.76
N ALA A 63 11.72 -1.16 1.60
CA ALA A 63 13.09 -1.62 1.55
C ALA A 63 13.51 -2.11 2.94
N CYS A 64 14.38 -3.13 2.99
CA CYS A 64 15.02 -3.52 4.24
C CYS A 64 16.50 -3.84 4.00
N SER A 65 17.37 -3.13 4.69
CA SER A 65 18.79 -3.43 4.73
C SER A 65 19.03 -4.67 5.61
N HIS A 66 19.96 -5.53 5.21
CA HIS A 66 20.30 -6.77 5.94
C HIS A 66 19.09 -7.70 6.15
N ASN A 67 18.16 -7.72 5.19
CA ASN A 67 16.99 -8.59 5.18
C ASN A 67 17.40 -10.06 5.38
N GLY A 68 16.70 -10.79 6.27
CA GLY A 68 17.00 -12.19 6.58
C GLY A 68 18.10 -12.42 7.62
N GLY A 69 18.61 -11.38 8.29
CA GLY A 69 19.45 -11.52 9.50
C GLY A 69 20.90 -12.01 9.24
N GLY A 70 21.41 -11.83 8.02
CA GLY A 70 22.59 -12.53 7.52
C GLY A 70 23.97 -12.19 8.14
N ARG A 71 24.08 -11.30 9.13
CA ARG A 71 25.36 -11.01 9.80
C ARG A 71 25.15 -10.82 11.30
N ARG A 72 25.84 -11.63 12.12
CA ARG A 72 25.87 -11.50 13.59
C ARG A 72 26.14 -10.05 13.98
N GLY A 73 25.24 -9.46 14.77
CA GLY A 73 25.39 -8.11 15.32
C GLY A 73 24.83 -6.95 14.49
N ILE A 74 24.27 -7.19 13.29
CA ILE A 74 23.63 -6.13 12.50
C ILE A 74 22.10 -6.24 12.59
N ILE A 75 21.47 -5.17 13.08
CA ILE A 75 20.02 -5.05 13.20
C ILE A 75 19.44 -4.64 11.83
N PRO A 76 18.49 -5.42 11.25
CA PRO A 76 17.83 -5.04 10.02
C PRO A 76 17.08 -3.71 10.15
N ARG A 77 17.21 -2.84 9.15
CA ARG A 77 16.51 -1.54 9.11
C ARG A 77 15.62 -1.47 7.88
N GLY A 78 14.32 -1.31 8.12
CA GLY A 78 13.29 -1.18 7.10
C GLY A 78 12.93 0.28 6.85
N GLY A 79 12.50 0.59 5.64
CA GLY A 79 11.95 1.89 5.27
C GLY A 79 10.76 1.70 4.34
N CYS A 80 9.75 2.55 4.52
CA CYS A 80 8.52 2.57 3.77
C CYS A 80 8.48 3.82 2.91
N GLY A 81 8.00 3.72 1.67
CA GLY A 81 7.87 4.85 0.75
C GLY A 81 6.56 4.78 -0.02
N PHE A 82 5.89 5.92 -0.18
CA PHE A 82 4.75 6.04 -1.09
C PHE A 82 4.68 7.41 -1.77
N ILE A 83 4.23 7.41 -3.03
CA ILE A 83 4.20 8.58 -3.91
C ILE A 83 2.76 8.85 -4.34
N THR A 84 2.20 9.97 -3.89
CA THR A 84 0.82 10.38 -4.18
C THR A 84 0.73 11.30 -5.41
N ASN A 85 1.82 12.00 -5.74
CA ASN A 85 1.96 12.88 -6.89
C ASN A 85 3.46 13.11 -7.22
N PRO A 86 3.82 13.66 -8.40
CA PRO A 86 5.22 13.74 -8.83
C PRO A 86 6.02 14.86 -8.16
N SER A 87 5.37 15.80 -7.48
CA SER A 87 6.06 16.89 -6.79
C SER A 87 6.83 16.36 -5.56
N PRO A 88 7.84 17.09 -5.06
CA PRO A 88 8.53 16.72 -3.83
C PRO A 88 7.58 16.49 -2.65
N ASN A 89 6.50 17.28 -2.55
CA ASN A 89 5.48 17.18 -1.50
C ASN A 89 4.59 15.94 -1.64
N GLY A 90 4.63 15.25 -2.77
CA GLY A 90 3.94 13.99 -3.00
C GLY A 90 4.75 12.76 -2.61
N ARG A 91 6.00 12.93 -2.15
CA ARG A 91 6.88 11.84 -1.75
C ARG A 91 6.85 11.72 -0.23
N HIS A 92 6.42 10.58 0.25
CA HIS A 92 6.33 10.31 1.68
C HIS A 92 7.16 9.07 1.99
N ALA A 93 8.01 9.17 3.00
CA ALA A 93 8.84 8.05 3.44
C ALA A 93 9.07 8.12 4.94
N PHE A 94 9.23 6.96 5.56
CA PHE A 94 9.49 6.85 7.00
C PHE A 94 10.15 5.50 7.30
N ALA A 95 10.99 5.45 8.34
CA ALA A 95 11.58 4.18 8.77
C ALA A 95 10.49 3.26 9.32
N LEU A 96 10.58 1.97 9.01
CA LEU A 96 9.66 0.96 9.52
C LEU A 96 9.73 0.91 11.05
N GLU A 97 8.58 0.80 11.69
CA GLU A 97 8.46 0.73 13.14
C GLU A 97 8.71 -0.69 13.67
N HIS A 98 9.31 -0.78 14.86
CA HIS A 98 9.54 -2.06 15.54
C HIS A 98 8.26 -2.64 16.15
N GLU A 99 7.43 -1.79 16.76
CA GLU A 99 6.14 -2.17 17.31
C GLU A 99 5.05 -2.07 16.23
N GLY A 100 4.38 -3.19 15.92
CA GLY A 100 3.30 -3.26 14.94
C GLY A 100 1.95 -2.74 15.45
N PRO A 101 0.91 -2.71 14.60
CA PRO A 101 -0.42 -2.23 14.96
C PRO A 101 -1.08 -2.95 16.15
N SER A 102 -0.67 -4.20 16.41
CA SER A 102 -1.15 -5.02 17.53
C SER A 102 -0.33 -4.86 18.82
N GLY A 103 0.66 -3.96 18.85
CA GLY A 103 1.58 -3.77 19.99
C GLY A 103 2.71 -4.80 20.08
N GLY A 104 2.79 -5.75 19.14
CA GLY A 104 3.87 -6.74 19.09
C GLY A 104 5.17 -6.15 18.54
N LEU A 105 6.31 -6.65 19.01
CA LEU A 105 7.63 -6.28 18.47
C LEU A 105 8.03 -7.20 17.31
N TYR A 106 8.51 -6.62 16.22
CA TYR A 106 8.85 -7.33 14.99
C TYR A 106 10.24 -6.95 14.46
N THR A 107 10.89 -7.94 13.86
CA THR A 107 12.11 -7.70 13.08
C THR A 107 11.74 -7.11 11.73
N HIS A 108 12.50 -6.11 11.29
CA HIS A 108 12.30 -5.50 9.97
C HIS A 108 12.63 -6.50 8.85
N THR A 109 11.73 -6.57 7.86
CA THR A 109 11.90 -7.37 6.63
C THR A 109 11.38 -6.57 5.44
N SER A 110 11.80 -6.91 4.22
CA SER A 110 11.30 -6.24 3.01
C SER A 110 9.78 -6.34 2.92
N ASN A 111 9.24 -7.56 3.07
CA ASN A 111 7.80 -7.82 3.01
C ASN A 111 7.00 -7.00 4.02
N ARG A 112 7.53 -6.82 5.25
CA ARG A 112 6.88 -6.02 6.29
C ARG A 112 6.89 -4.53 5.93
N ALA A 113 8.01 -4.03 5.38
CA ALA A 113 8.13 -2.66 4.92
C ALA A 113 7.20 -2.35 3.73
N GLU A 114 7.13 -3.27 2.76
CA GLU A 114 6.25 -3.14 1.58
C GLU A 114 4.78 -3.09 2.01
N LEU A 115 4.38 -3.98 2.92
CA LEU A 115 3.00 -4.03 3.42
C LEU A 115 2.65 -2.80 4.27
N ARG A 116 3.58 -2.35 5.11
CA ARG A 116 3.42 -1.13 5.92
C ARG A 116 3.28 0.12 5.05
N ALA A 117 4.02 0.21 3.93
CA ALA A 117 3.89 1.29 2.96
C ALA A 117 2.50 1.33 2.32
N ALA A 118 1.93 0.18 1.97
CA ALA A 118 0.57 0.09 1.45
C ALA A 118 -0.47 0.58 2.48
N VAL A 119 -0.34 0.17 3.76
CA VAL A 119 -1.21 0.66 4.85
C VAL A 119 -1.07 2.17 5.02
N ALA A 120 0.17 2.68 5.04
CA ALA A 120 0.43 4.12 5.19
C ALA A 120 -0.16 4.96 4.06
N ALA A 121 -0.08 4.47 2.83
CA ALA A 121 -0.66 5.14 1.66
C ALA A 121 -2.19 5.33 1.81
N LEU A 122 -2.90 4.31 2.30
CA LEU A 122 -4.34 4.41 2.54
C LEU A 122 -4.67 5.31 3.74
N GLN A 123 -3.82 5.33 4.76
CA GLN A 123 -3.97 6.18 5.96
C GLN A 123 -3.49 7.62 5.78
N PHE A 124 -2.81 7.93 4.67
CA PHE A 124 -2.16 9.22 4.47
C PHE A 124 -3.15 10.39 4.55
N ARG A 125 -4.34 10.21 3.97
CA ARG A 125 -5.42 11.18 4.00
C ARG A 125 -6.76 10.49 3.83
N TYR A 126 -7.84 11.23 4.06
CA TYR A 126 -9.20 10.78 3.86
C TYR A 126 -9.57 10.78 2.38
N TRP A 127 -9.17 9.72 1.68
CA TRP A 127 -9.34 9.58 0.23
C TRP A 127 -10.79 9.71 -0.22
N ALA A 128 -11.74 9.12 0.51
CA ALA A 128 -13.15 9.18 0.16
C ALA A 128 -13.74 10.61 0.24
N ALA A 129 -13.40 11.42 1.26
CA ALA A 129 -13.79 12.84 1.26
C ALA A 129 -13.17 13.63 0.11
N GLY A 130 -12.02 13.20 -0.38
CA GLY A 130 -11.45 13.76 -1.58
C GLY A 130 -12.24 13.46 -2.86
N GLY A 131 -13.35 12.72 -2.77
CA GLY A 131 -14.21 12.28 -3.87
C GLY A 131 -13.62 11.12 -4.68
N TRP A 132 -12.64 10.40 -4.14
CA TRP A 132 -12.06 9.25 -4.83
C TRP A 132 -12.96 8.04 -4.63
N GLU A 133 -13.33 7.39 -5.72
CA GLU A 133 -14.15 6.17 -5.73
C GLU A 133 -13.28 4.92 -5.88
N ARG A 134 -12.03 5.08 -6.33
CA ARG A 134 -11.05 3.99 -6.40
C ARG A 134 -9.64 4.50 -6.14
N ILE A 135 -8.88 3.77 -5.32
CA ILE A 135 -7.43 3.95 -5.14
C ILE A 135 -6.71 2.73 -5.72
N VAL A 136 -5.81 2.97 -6.68
CA VAL A 136 -4.94 1.95 -7.26
C VAL A 136 -3.56 2.05 -6.61
N LEU A 137 -3.21 1.07 -5.79
CA LEU A 137 -1.88 0.91 -5.23
C LEU A 137 -0.98 0.22 -6.27
N ILE A 138 0.02 0.95 -6.77
CA ILE A 138 0.99 0.47 -7.75
C ILE A 138 2.23 0.01 -6.99
N THR A 139 2.66 -1.22 -7.21
CA THR A 139 3.81 -1.81 -6.51
C THR A 139 4.52 -2.82 -7.40
N ASP A 140 5.80 -3.05 -7.20
CA ASP A 140 6.54 -4.18 -7.79
C ASP A 140 6.59 -5.41 -6.87
N SER A 141 6.01 -5.31 -5.66
CA SER A 141 5.89 -6.44 -4.74
C SER A 141 4.80 -7.42 -5.17
N GLN A 142 5.23 -8.57 -5.69
CA GLN A 142 4.34 -9.72 -5.85
C GLN A 142 3.77 -10.20 -4.51
N TYR A 143 4.54 -10.04 -3.41
CA TYR A 143 4.09 -10.40 -2.08
C TYR A 143 2.89 -9.55 -1.67
N VAL A 144 2.95 -8.22 -1.75
CA VAL A 144 1.81 -7.39 -1.33
C VAL A 144 0.67 -7.53 -2.33
N GLY A 145 0.93 -7.31 -3.62
CA GLY A 145 -0.11 -7.26 -4.64
C GLY A 145 -0.92 -8.55 -4.75
N ARG A 146 -0.28 -9.72 -4.86
CA ARG A 146 -1.02 -10.99 -5.03
C ARG A 146 -1.74 -11.43 -3.77
N HIS A 147 -1.16 -11.21 -2.59
CA HIS A 147 -1.79 -11.64 -1.35
C HIS A 147 -2.95 -10.73 -0.96
N ALA A 148 -2.85 -9.43 -1.23
CA ALA A 148 -3.96 -8.49 -1.03
C ALA A 148 -5.19 -8.81 -1.89
N THR A 149 -4.98 -9.36 -3.09
CA THR A 149 -6.06 -9.63 -4.06
C THR A 149 -6.60 -11.05 -4.01
N HIS A 150 -5.77 -12.06 -3.67
CA HIS A 150 -6.18 -13.47 -3.76
C HIS A 150 -6.26 -14.18 -2.41
N TRP A 151 -5.36 -13.88 -1.47
CA TRP A 151 -5.13 -14.77 -0.33
C TRP A 151 -5.73 -14.28 0.99
N LEU A 152 -5.91 -12.96 1.17
CA LEU A 152 -6.45 -12.37 2.41
C LEU A 152 -7.73 -13.06 2.90
N ARG A 153 -8.70 -13.27 1.98
CA ARG A 153 -9.95 -13.96 2.30
C ARG A 153 -9.72 -15.40 2.75
N GLU A 154 -8.88 -16.14 2.02
CA GLU A 154 -8.60 -17.54 2.32
C GLU A 154 -7.87 -17.69 3.66
N TRP A 155 -6.94 -16.80 3.97
CA TRP A 155 -6.25 -16.77 5.25
C TRP A 155 -7.23 -16.50 6.39
N ALA A 156 -8.10 -15.50 6.26
CA ALA A 156 -9.09 -15.17 7.29
C ALA A 156 -10.05 -16.35 7.55
N GLN A 157 -10.55 -17.00 6.49
CA GLN A 157 -11.38 -18.20 6.61
C GLN A 157 -10.70 -19.34 7.36
N ARG A 158 -9.38 -19.44 7.27
CA ARG A 158 -8.56 -20.50 7.87
C ARG A 158 -7.90 -20.07 9.19
N GLY A 159 -8.35 -18.99 9.81
CA GLY A 159 -7.78 -18.52 11.08
C GLY A 159 -6.33 -18.03 10.96
N TRP A 160 -5.97 -17.45 9.82
CA TRP A 160 -4.63 -16.90 9.50
C TRP A 160 -3.51 -17.93 9.42
N TRP A 161 -3.79 -19.09 8.83
CA TRP A 161 -2.85 -20.19 8.64
C TRP A 161 -2.51 -20.46 7.17
N SER A 162 -1.24 -20.72 6.87
CA SER A 162 -0.75 -21.07 5.53
C SER A 162 -0.87 -22.57 5.26
N TYR A 163 -1.48 -22.96 4.13
CA TYR A 163 -1.51 -24.38 3.71
C TYR A 163 -0.15 -24.88 3.21
N THR A 164 0.60 -24.02 2.52
CA THR A 164 1.86 -24.43 1.87
C THR A 164 2.99 -24.61 2.86
N SER A 165 3.03 -23.79 3.91
CA SER A 165 4.09 -23.83 4.92
C SER A 165 3.65 -24.42 6.27
N ASN A 166 2.36 -24.74 6.42
CA ASN A 166 1.75 -25.24 7.66
C ASN A 166 2.16 -24.42 8.91
N GLN A 167 2.09 -23.10 8.80
CA GLN A 167 2.49 -22.14 9.84
C GLN A 167 1.52 -20.95 9.84
N PRO A 168 1.44 -20.19 10.95
CA PRO A 168 0.76 -18.90 10.96
C PRO A 168 1.29 -17.99 9.85
N ILE A 169 0.38 -17.24 9.22
CA ILE A 169 0.78 -16.27 8.19
C ILE A 169 1.65 -15.17 8.83
N LYS A 170 2.77 -14.88 8.17
CA LYS A 170 3.65 -13.78 8.56
C LYS A 170 2.95 -12.43 8.34
N ASN A 171 3.26 -11.46 9.20
CA ASN A 171 2.75 -10.08 9.12
C ASN A 171 1.22 -9.96 9.22
N ARG A 172 0.55 -10.89 9.92
CA ARG A 172 -0.90 -10.88 10.14
C ARG A 172 -1.41 -9.52 10.62
N ASP A 173 -0.70 -8.90 11.56
CA ASP A 173 -1.01 -7.61 12.16
C ASP A 173 -1.18 -6.50 11.11
N LEU A 174 -0.26 -6.43 10.12
CA LEU A 174 -0.35 -5.46 9.04
C LEU A 174 -1.37 -5.86 7.96
N TRP A 175 -1.63 -7.15 7.76
CA TRP A 175 -2.69 -7.61 6.85
C TRP A 175 -4.08 -7.27 7.40
N GLU A 176 -4.29 -7.45 8.70
CA GLU A 176 -5.50 -7.02 9.40
C GLU A 176 -5.67 -5.50 9.29
N ALA A 177 -4.60 -4.73 9.52
CA ALA A 177 -4.63 -3.28 9.34
C ALA A 177 -4.95 -2.85 7.89
N LEU A 178 -4.34 -3.48 6.89
CA LEU A 178 -4.64 -3.19 5.47
C LEU A 178 -6.11 -3.49 5.15
N SER A 179 -6.62 -4.65 5.61
CA SER A 179 -8.01 -5.03 5.46
C SER A 179 -8.96 -4.03 6.13
N GLU A 180 -8.62 -3.54 7.33
CA GLU A 180 -9.42 -2.53 8.02
C GLU A 180 -9.52 -1.23 7.21
N GLU A 181 -8.39 -0.70 6.71
CA GLU A 181 -8.36 0.53 5.91
C GLU A 181 -9.13 0.38 4.59
N MET A 182 -8.98 -0.76 3.89
CA MET A 182 -9.78 -1.05 2.70
C MET A 182 -11.28 -1.09 3.02
N GLY A 183 -11.65 -1.64 4.18
CA GLY A 183 -13.04 -1.66 4.62
C GLY A 183 -13.59 -0.31 5.02
N MET A 184 -12.77 0.58 5.59
CA MET A 184 -13.18 1.96 5.88
C MET A 184 -13.48 2.72 4.58
N LEU A 185 -12.58 2.63 3.61
CA LEU A 185 -12.77 3.23 2.28
C LEU A 185 -13.99 2.64 1.56
N ALA A 186 -14.15 1.32 1.55
CA ALA A 186 -15.22 0.66 0.81
C ALA A 186 -16.62 1.02 1.36
N ARG A 187 -16.76 1.19 2.68
CA ARG A 187 -18.01 1.67 3.30
C ARG A 187 -18.38 3.09 2.88
N GLN A 188 -17.42 3.86 2.38
CA GLN A 188 -17.59 5.22 1.88
C GLN A 188 -17.63 5.27 0.35
N GLY A 189 -17.76 4.13 -0.32
CA GLY A 189 -17.82 4.05 -1.78
C GLY A 189 -16.46 4.17 -2.47
N CYS A 190 -15.35 4.01 -1.74
CA CYS A 190 -14.00 4.04 -2.29
C CYS A 190 -13.39 2.63 -2.26
N GLU A 191 -13.19 2.00 -3.42
CA GLU A 191 -12.56 0.68 -3.48
C GLU A 191 -11.04 0.76 -3.64
N VAL A 192 -10.34 -0.30 -3.23
CA VAL A 192 -8.88 -0.40 -3.36
C VAL A 192 -8.53 -1.51 -4.35
N SER A 193 -7.65 -1.19 -5.29
CA SER A 193 -7.09 -2.13 -6.25
C SER A 193 -5.57 -2.15 -6.17
N PHE A 194 -4.94 -3.29 -6.49
CA PHE A 194 -3.49 -3.40 -6.66
C PHE A 194 -3.13 -3.58 -8.13
N TRP A 195 -2.10 -2.86 -8.57
CA TRP A 195 -1.44 -3.09 -9.85
C TRP A 195 0.02 -3.49 -9.62
N VAL A 196 0.35 -4.76 -9.88
CA VAL A 196 1.74 -5.22 -9.82
C VAL A 196 2.47 -4.86 -11.12
N VAL A 197 3.56 -4.10 -11.01
CA VAL A 197 4.32 -3.56 -12.14
C VAL A 197 5.81 -3.98 -12.09
N PRO A 198 6.55 -3.90 -13.20
CA PRO A 198 8.01 -4.04 -13.17
C PRO A 198 8.68 -2.95 -12.31
N ARG A 199 9.72 -3.30 -11.55
CA ARG A 199 10.46 -2.40 -10.65
C ARG A 199 10.87 -1.05 -11.25
N ARG A 200 11.22 -1.04 -12.54
CA ARG A 200 11.59 0.20 -13.26
C ARG A 200 10.49 1.27 -13.24
N TRP A 201 9.22 0.88 -13.12
CA TRP A 201 8.08 1.81 -13.03
C TRP A 201 7.79 2.26 -11.61
N ASN A 202 8.44 1.66 -10.59
CA ASN A 202 8.27 1.99 -9.18
C ASN A 202 9.53 2.64 -8.56
N ALA A 203 10.47 3.10 -9.40
CA ALA A 203 11.80 3.53 -8.96
C ALA A 203 11.81 4.68 -7.95
N VAL A 204 10.83 5.59 -8.02
CA VAL A 204 10.74 6.73 -7.08
C VAL A 204 10.32 6.27 -5.69
N ALA A 205 9.36 5.35 -5.59
CA ALA A 205 8.95 4.77 -4.31
C ALA A 205 10.08 3.93 -3.70
N ASP A 206 10.78 3.15 -4.54
CA ASP A 206 11.97 2.37 -4.14
C ASP A 206 13.08 3.24 -3.57
N ALA A 207 13.41 4.34 -4.25
CA ALA A 207 14.42 5.28 -3.76
C ALA A 207 14.00 5.92 -2.42
N ALA A 208 12.72 6.28 -2.28
CA ALA A 208 12.18 6.86 -1.05
C ALA A 208 12.25 5.85 0.12
N ALA A 209 11.83 4.61 -0.10
CA ALA A 209 11.89 3.54 0.90
C ALA A 209 13.34 3.22 1.32
N LYS A 210 14.27 3.16 0.36
CA LYS A 210 15.71 2.96 0.63
C LYS A 210 16.35 4.10 1.41
N SER A 211 15.92 5.34 1.18
CA SER A 211 16.38 6.49 1.97
C SER A 211 15.92 6.35 3.41
N ALA A 212 14.61 6.12 3.60
CA ALA A 212 14.01 5.99 4.91
C ALA A 212 14.57 4.81 5.73
N ALA A 213 14.99 3.73 5.07
CA ALA A 213 15.63 2.58 5.75
C ALA A 213 16.96 2.93 6.45
N LYS A 214 17.55 4.09 6.16
CA LYS A 214 18.78 4.58 6.80
C LYS A 214 18.50 5.51 7.98
N GLU A 215 17.26 5.95 8.13
CA GLU A 215 16.85 6.89 9.16
C GLU A 215 16.54 6.18 10.48
N VAL A 216 16.39 6.98 11.55
CA VAL A 216 15.82 6.54 12.83
C VAL A 216 14.39 7.07 12.87
N GLY A 217 13.41 6.17 12.88
CA GLY A 217 12.00 6.54 12.89
C GLY A 217 11.33 6.31 14.24
N SER A 218 10.00 6.35 14.23
CA SER A 218 9.19 5.99 15.40
C SER A 218 9.38 4.51 15.75
N GLU A 219 9.52 4.23 17.04
CA GLU A 219 9.50 2.85 17.57
C GLU A 219 8.09 2.24 17.47
N LYS A 220 7.05 3.08 17.49
CA LYS A 220 5.65 2.67 17.58
C LYS A 220 4.90 2.89 16.28
N PHE A 221 4.05 1.94 15.91
CA PHE A 221 3.07 2.11 14.85
C PHE A 221 2.21 3.34 15.10
N LEU A 222 2.25 4.29 14.16
CA LEU A 222 1.41 5.49 14.20
C LEU A 222 0.28 5.34 13.19
N ARG A 223 -0.96 5.29 13.70
CA ARG A 223 -2.16 5.35 12.88
C ARG A 223 -2.41 6.81 12.51
N ALA A 224 -2.37 7.07 11.21
CA ALA A 224 -2.68 8.33 10.53
C ALA A 224 -1.61 9.45 10.56
N PHE A 225 -1.47 10.07 9.39
CA PHE A 225 -0.96 11.43 9.19
C PHE A 225 -2.14 12.43 9.08
N TRP A 226 -3.28 12.16 9.73
CA TRP A 226 -4.43 13.07 9.69
C TRP A 226 -4.17 14.23 10.66
N PRO A 227 -3.90 15.47 10.18
CA PRO A 227 -4.08 16.61 11.06
C PRO A 227 -5.57 16.70 11.36
N LYS A 228 -5.93 16.85 12.63
CA LYS A 228 -7.27 17.33 12.99
C LYS A 228 -7.50 18.73 12.42
#